data_AF-A0A7T4WEH8-F1
#
_entry.id   AF-A0A7T4WEH8-F1
#
_cell.length_a   1.000
_cell.length_b   1.000
_cell.length_c   1.000
_cell.angle_alpha   90.00
_cell.angle_beta   90.00
_cell.angle_gamma   90.00
#
_symmetry.space_group_name_H-M   'P 1'
#
loop_
_entity.id
_entity.type
_entity.pdbx_description
1 polymer ?
#
loop_
_entity_poly.entity_id
_entity_poly.type
_entity_poly.pdbx_seq_one_letter_code
_entity_poly.pdbx_strand_id
1 'polypeptide(L)'
;MTTFEIITQSSADDPVIYRLRGVIDAAAKAHMDPLLAINKPAILDFTEVSRVNSMGLAILLNILKQLHGNRLPIAVKGMNRMTAMLFKMTGLNQYLTNHAAAPEAAHVTLTNTSSTQNHPSPQPPSRSDHWRFSVSLQERSQLEGWYFLNTYLQKKWGHPIRLEPHFGALEQNNTAPSDSADIVFASPFAVCELIQMGFSPLLVPCAAPEEAVVICRKNDERMTFNQFSRPKVITDRMDSYAYLLGRLLMDESGYSSDNANYLFVGNDIKSVQMLLRNMGDIAILPRQTFYGLSSITQDQLKVMDESQTDFAYHALCLSSHRRADATAIIDLFMSLQDEIKGQEILSGLGIRGWREPASEEINMLTEVYKKYVGSG
;
A
#
# COMPACT_ATOMS: atom_id res chain seq x y z
N MET A 1 -5.36 -16.35 15.94
CA MET A 1 -4.30 -15.36 15.65
C MET A 1 -3.11 -15.73 16.51
N THR A 2 -2.00 -16.12 15.91
CA THR A 2 -0.79 -16.52 16.64
C THR A 2 -0.08 -15.26 17.11
N THR A 3 0.01 -15.08 18.43
CA THR A 3 0.78 -13.99 19.06
C THR A 3 2.24 -14.08 18.61
N PHE A 4 2.85 -12.93 18.33
CA PHE A 4 4.27 -12.86 17.99
C PHE A 4 5.14 -13.29 19.17
N GLU A 5 6.12 -14.14 18.91
CA GLU A 5 7.08 -14.58 19.92
C GLU A 5 8.51 -14.68 19.35
N ILE A 6 9.50 -14.55 20.24
CA ILE A 6 10.92 -14.69 19.92
C ILE A 6 11.51 -15.82 20.73
N ILE A 7 11.99 -16.86 20.05
CA ILE A 7 12.66 -18.00 20.68
C ILE A 7 14.16 -17.85 20.45
N THR A 8 14.92 -17.69 21.54
CA THR A 8 16.38 -17.58 21.47
C THR A 8 17.01 -18.98 21.51
N GLN A 9 17.76 -19.32 20.46
CA GLN A 9 18.55 -20.55 20.36
C GLN A 9 20.03 -20.17 20.42
N SER A 10 20.65 -20.42 21.58
CA SER A 10 22.09 -20.23 21.75
C SER A 10 22.83 -21.51 21.34
N SER A 11 23.72 -21.40 20.35
CA SER A 11 24.71 -22.42 20.01
C SER A 11 26.00 -22.17 20.77
N ALA A 12 26.74 -23.24 21.09
CA ALA A 12 28.05 -23.18 21.76
C ALA A 12 29.14 -22.59 20.85
N ASP A 13 29.00 -22.75 19.54
CA ASP A 13 29.78 -22.06 18.51
C ASP A 13 28.86 -21.06 17.78
N ASP A 14 29.29 -19.79 17.75
CA ASP A 14 28.74 -18.59 17.08
C ASP A 14 27.83 -18.83 15.84
N PRO A 15 26.79 -18.01 15.52
CA PRO A 15 26.11 -16.91 16.23
C PRO A 15 24.78 -17.31 16.91
N VAL A 16 24.21 -16.44 17.76
CA VAL A 16 22.89 -16.69 18.40
C VAL A 16 21.76 -16.57 17.38
N ILE A 17 20.86 -17.54 17.37
CA ILE A 17 19.70 -17.54 16.47
C ILE A 17 18.47 -17.06 17.24
N TYR A 18 17.88 -15.97 16.78
CA TYR A 18 16.60 -15.47 17.26
C TYR A 18 15.52 -15.87 16.28
N ARG A 19 14.72 -16.88 16.66
CA ARG A 19 13.60 -17.33 15.82
C ARG A 19 12.38 -16.48 16.08
N LEU A 20 11.96 -15.78 15.03
CA LEU A 20 10.79 -14.93 15.01
C LEU A 20 9.60 -15.78 14.53
N ARG A 21 8.50 -15.77 15.28
CA ARG A 21 7.31 -16.57 14.95
C ARG A 21 6.04 -15.72 15.02
N GLY A 22 5.17 -15.87 14.03
CA GLY A 22 3.86 -15.20 14.00
C GLY A 22 3.83 -13.98 13.07
N VAL A 23 3.00 -12.99 13.44
CA VAL A 23 2.81 -11.75 12.68
C VAL A 23 3.60 -10.62 13.32
N ILE A 24 4.46 -9.96 12.56
CA ILE A 24 5.21 -8.78 13.03
C ILE A 24 4.38 -7.54 12.71
N ASP A 25 3.68 -7.02 13.72
CA ASP A 25 2.85 -5.82 13.66
C ASP A 25 3.11 -4.89 14.86
N ALA A 26 2.21 -3.92 15.11
CA ALA A 26 2.33 -3.01 16.24
C ALA A 26 2.35 -3.74 17.61
N ALA A 27 1.64 -4.86 17.75
CA ALA A 27 1.61 -5.63 19.00
C ALA A 27 2.92 -6.37 19.25
N ALA A 28 3.67 -6.71 18.18
CA ALA A 28 4.95 -7.38 18.27
C ALA A 28 5.99 -6.57 19.08
N LYS A 29 5.85 -5.23 19.14
CA LYS A 29 6.74 -4.33 19.90
C LYS A 29 6.96 -4.78 21.35
N ALA A 30 5.91 -5.27 22.01
CA ALA A 30 5.98 -5.72 23.41
C ALA A 30 6.87 -6.94 23.64
N HIS A 31 7.27 -7.64 22.57
CA HIS A 31 8.07 -8.86 22.61
C HIS A 31 9.45 -8.69 21.93
N MET A 32 9.83 -7.47 21.55
CA MET A 32 11.08 -7.19 20.82
C MET A 32 12.30 -6.94 21.72
N ASP A 33 12.12 -6.87 23.04
CA ASP A 33 13.21 -6.68 24.01
C ASP A 33 14.40 -7.64 23.81
N PRO A 34 14.21 -8.94 23.49
CA PRO A 34 15.33 -9.84 23.23
C PRO A 34 16.23 -9.40 22.07
N LEU A 35 15.67 -8.72 21.05
CA LEU A 35 16.45 -8.22 19.91
C LEU A 35 17.22 -6.94 20.26
N LEU A 36 16.63 -6.09 21.10
CA LEU A 36 17.30 -4.88 21.60
C LEU A 36 18.48 -5.23 22.53
N ALA A 37 18.43 -6.38 23.20
CA ALA A 37 19.48 -6.89 24.07
C ALA A 37 20.62 -7.64 23.35
N ILE A 38 20.59 -7.73 22.01
CA ILE A 38 21.65 -8.39 21.23
C ILE A 38 22.97 -7.63 21.44
N ASN A 39 24.01 -8.35 21.85
CA ASN A 39 25.35 -7.82 22.12
C ASN A 39 26.49 -8.61 21.46
N LYS A 40 26.14 -9.57 20.60
CA LYS A 40 27.07 -10.43 19.84
C LYS A 40 26.48 -10.76 18.46
N PRO A 41 27.25 -11.32 17.51
CA PRO A 41 26.73 -11.75 16.22
C PRO A 41 25.46 -12.58 16.35
N ALA A 42 24.46 -12.27 15.51
CA ALA A 42 23.14 -12.90 15.60
C ALA A 42 22.52 -13.15 14.23
N ILE A 43 21.71 -14.22 14.16
CA ILE A 43 20.86 -14.54 13.01
C ILE A 43 19.41 -14.35 13.43
N LEU A 44 18.69 -13.48 12.72
CA LEU A 44 17.24 -13.39 12.80
C LEU A 44 16.61 -14.39 11.83
N ASP A 45 15.87 -15.36 12.38
CA ASP A 45 15.23 -16.44 11.62
C ASP A 45 13.74 -16.14 11.43
N PHE A 46 13.38 -15.82 10.18
CA PHE A 46 12.02 -15.46 9.75
C PHE A 46 11.22 -16.66 9.24
N THR A 47 11.74 -17.89 9.34
CA THR A 47 11.10 -19.09 8.74
C THR A 47 9.66 -19.29 9.22
N GLU A 48 9.36 -18.90 10.46
CA GLU A 48 8.02 -19.02 11.06
C GLU A 48 7.27 -17.68 11.14
N VAL A 49 7.76 -16.64 10.45
CA VAL A 49 7.07 -15.36 10.28
C VAL A 49 6.08 -15.49 9.13
N SER A 50 4.80 -15.40 9.44
CA SER A 50 3.75 -15.49 8.44
C SER A 50 3.52 -14.17 7.71
N ARG A 51 3.71 -13.03 8.39
CA ARG A 51 3.45 -11.70 7.85
C ARG A 51 4.26 -10.63 8.60
N VAL A 52 4.67 -9.60 7.88
CA VAL A 52 5.21 -8.34 8.43
C VAL A 52 4.41 -7.21 7.81
N ASN A 53 3.82 -6.34 8.64
CA ASN A 53 3.16 -5.13 8.13
C ASN A 53 4.04 -3.88 8.29
N SER A 54 3.52 -2.74 7.86
CA SER A 54 4.20 -1.45 7.94
C SER A 54 4.68 -1.07 9.34
N MET A 55 3.83 -1.24 10.37
CA MET A 55 4.18 -0.98 11.76
C MET A 55 5.27 -1.94 12.26
N GLY A 56 5.15 -3.21 11.90
CA GLY A 56 6.17 -4.22 12.17
C GLY A 56 7.50 -3.89 11.50
N LEU A 57 7.46 -3.39 10.27
CA LEU A 57 8.63 -2.99 9.51
C LEU A 57 9.30 -1.75 10.12
N ALA A 58 8.53 -0.76 10.59
CA ALA A 58 9.04 0.39 11.32
C ALA A 58 9.79 -0.04 12.60
N ILE A 59 9.23 -1.01 13.34
CA ILE A 59 9.87 -1.60 14.52
C ILE A 59 11.19 -2.28 14.14
N LEU A 60 11.17 -3.14 13.10
CA LEU A 60 12.36 -3.84 12.61
C LEU A 60 13.45 -2.87 12.12
N LEU A 61 13.06 -1.82 11.40
CA LEU A 61 13.96 -0.78 10.92
C LEU A 61 14.72 -0.12 12.08
N ASN A 62 13.99 0.27 13.14
CA ASN A 62 14.58 0.91 14.30
C ASN A 62 15.56 -0.02 15.03
N ILE A 63 15.16 -1.28 15.23
CA ILE A 63 16.02 -2.30 15.87
C ILE A 63 17.29 -2.53 15.04
N LEU A 64 17.16 -2.79 13.75
CA LEU A 64 18.30 -3.05 12.87
C LEU A 64 19.24 -1.85 12.78
N LYS A 65 18.71 -0.62 12.74
CA LYS A 65 19.51 0.60 12.75
C LYS A 65 20.31 0.75 14.04
N GLN A 66 19.70 0.45 15.20
CA GLN A 66 20.38 0.47 16.49
C GLN A 66 21.50 -0.59 16.56
N LEU A 67 21.22 -1.82 16.14
CA LEU A 67 22.21 -2.91 16.13
C LEU A 67 23.37 -2.63 15.17
N HIS A 68 23.07 -2.08 13.99
CA HIS A 68 24.09 -1.64 13.04
C HIS A 68 24.95 -0.50 13.60
N GLY A 69 24.35 0.46 14.31
CA GLY A 69 25.08 1.52 15.03
C GLY A 69 26.09 0.98 16.05
N ASN A 70 25.75 -0.14 16.70
CA ASN A 70 26.62 -0.87 17.62
C ASN A 70 27.67 -1.76 16.92
N ARG A 71 27.75 -1.72 15.58
CA ARG A 71 28.63 -2.54 14.73
C ARG A 71 28.47 -4.05 14.96
N LEU A 72 27.26 -4.48 15.33
CA LEU A 72 26.96 -5.90 15.52
C LEU A 72 26.57 -6.53 14.18
N PRO A 73 27.23 -7.61 13.76
CA PRO A 73 26.86 -8.29 12.54
C PRO A 73 25.56 -9.06 12.74
N ILE A 74 24.50 -8.59 12.10
CA ILE A 74 23.19 -9.24 12.04
C ILE A 74 23.02 -9.88 10.68
N ALA A 75 22.68 -11.16 10.64
CA ALA A 75 22.26 -11.86 9.43
C ALA A 75 20.78 -12.24 9.52
N VAL A 76 20.15 -12.45 8.37
CA VAL A 76 18.75 -12.88 8.28
C VAL A 76 18.68 -14.19 7.51
N LYS A 77 17.81 -15.10 7.93
CA LYS A 77 17.47 -16.32 7.18
C LYS A 77 15.96 -16.57 7.18
N GLY A 78 15.50 -17.39 6.23
CA GLY A 78 14.12 -17.87 6.22
C GLY A 78 13.07 -16.82 5.89
N MET A 79 13.44 -15.67 5.32
CA MET A 79 12.45 -14.69 4.88
C MET A 79 11.57 -15.28 3.78
N ASN A 80 10.26 -15.14 3.94
CA ASN A 80 9.35 -15.34 2.83
C ASN A 80 9.54 -14.22 1.78
N ARG A 81 9.04 -14.46 0.57
CA ARG A 81 9.20 -13.56 -0.58
C ARG A 81 8.68 -12.14 -0.30
N MET A 82 7.52 -12.01 0.34
CA MET A 82 6.94 -10.69 0.66
C MET A 82 7.79 -9.92 1.66
N THR A 83 8.29 -10.58 2.71
CA THR A 83 9.17 -9.95 3.70
C THR A 83 10.49 -9.51 3.06
N ALA A 84 11.08 -10.36 2.21
CA ALA A 84 12.30 -10.01 1.49
C ALA A 84 12.10 -8.82 0.54
N MET A 85 10.95 -8.78 -0.17
CA MET A 85 10.56 -7.65 -1.02
C MET A 85 10.41 -6.37 -0.20
N LEU A 86 9.69 -6.41 0.94
CA LEU A 86 9.52 -5.27 1.83
C LEU A 86 10.87 -4.76 2.34
N PHE A 87 11.80 -5.65 2.72
CA PHE A 87 13.14 -5.28 3.17
C PHE A 87 13.97 -4.60 2.08
N LYS A 88 13.88 -5.11 0.84
CA LYS A 88 14.55 -4.51 -0.32
C LYS A 88 14.02 -3.11 -0.61
N MET A 89 12.71 -2.94 -0.62
CA MET A 89 12.06 -1.65 -0.90
C MET A 89 12.34 -0.58 0.14
N THR A 90 12.50 -0.98 1.39
CA THR A 90 12.69 -0.07 2.54
C THR A 90 14.16 0.15 2.87
N GLY A 91 15.06 -0.49 2.13
CA GLY A 91 16.50 -0.43 2.36
C GLY A 91 16.96 -1.16 3.62
N LEU A 92 16.11 -1.95 4.29
CA LEU A 92 16.46 -2.67 5.52
C LEU A 92 17.67 -3.59 5.33
N ASN A 93 17.89 -4.11 4.13
CA ASN A 93 19.02 -5.00 3.84
C ASN A 93 20.39 -4.34 4.05
N GLN A 94 20.49 -3.01 3.97
CA GLN A 94 21.76 -2.30 4.19
C GLN A 94 22.28 -2.42 5.63
N TYR A 95 21.41 -2.80 6.58
CA TYR A 95 21.77 -3.01 7.98
C TYR A 95 22.16 -4.48 8.27
N LEU A 96 22.20 -5.34 7.25
CA LEU A 96 22.49 -6.77 7.38
C LEU A 96 23.87 -7.13 6.82
N THR A 97 24.53 -8.10 7.46
CA THR A 97 25.93 -8.50 7.18
C THR A 97 26.06 -9.46 5.99
N ASN A 98 24.98 -10.16 5.61
CA ASN A 98 24.97 -11.11 4.51
C ASN A 98 24.53 -10.48 3.18
N HIS A 99 25.13 -9.33 2.83
CA HIS A 99 25.14 -8.92 1.43
C HIS A 99 26.39 -9.49 0.76
N ALA A 100 26.19 -10.56 -0.01
CA ALA A 100 27.06 -10.81 -1.15
C ALA A 100 27.07 -9.52 -1.98
N ALA A 101 28.25 -8.89 -2.07
CA ALA A 101 28.48 -7.70 -2.84
C ALA A 101 28.07 -7.95 -4.30
N ALA A 102 26.98 -7.31 -4.74
CA ALA A 102 26.86 -6.91 -6.13
C ALA A 102 27.64 -5.59 -6.28
N PRO A 103 28.36 -5.40 -7.40
CA PRO A 103 29.31 -4.31 -7.54
C PRO A 103 28.63 -2.94 -7.41
N GLU A 104 29.34 -2.03 -6.75
CA GLU A 104 29.03 -0.60 -6.69
C GLU A 104 28.64 -0.09 -8.08
N ALA A 105 27.36 0.24 -8.25
CA ALA A 105 26.92 1.08 -9.35
C ALA A 105 27.37 2.51 -9.01
N ALA A 106 28.28 3.01 -9.84
CA ALA A 106 28.87 4.33 -9.75
C ALA A 106 27.85 5.44 -9.50
N HIS A 107 28.22 6.37 -8.63
CA HIS A 107 27.61 7.69 -8.54
C HIS A 107 27.64 8.35 -9.92
N VAL A 108 26.49 8.42 -10.59
CA VAL A 108 26.28 9.31 -11.73
C VAL A 108 25.80 10.64 -11.18
N THR A 109 26.68 11.64 -11.23
CA THR A 109 26.33 13.05 -11.08
C THR A 109 25.43 13.44 -12.26
N LEU A 110 24.12 13.54 -12.02
CA LEU A 110 23.19 14.12 -12.98
C LEU A 110 23.33 15.65 -12.92
N THR A 111 23.95 16.21 -13.95
CA THR A 111 23.89 17.64 -14.26
C THR A 111 22.47 18.00 -14.70
N ASN A 112 21.84 18.91 -13.97
CA ASN A 112 20.57 19.52 -14.33
C ASN A 112 20.68 20.24 -15.69
N THR A 113 19.87 19.81 -16.65
CA THR A 113 19.41 20.66 -17.75
C THR A 113 17.89 20.70 -17.72
N SER A 114 17.38 21.80 -17.17
CA SER A 114 15.97 22.13 -17.09
C SER A 114 15.44 22.47 -18.48
N SER A 115 14.51 21.67 -19.02
CA SER A 115 13.63 22.09 -20.10
C SER A 115 12.32 22.60 -19.51
N THR A 116 12.16 23.92 -19.48
CA THR A 116 10.92 24.60 -19.09
C THR A 116 9.82 24.34 -20.10
N GLN A 117 8.88 23.46 -19.78
CA GLN A 117 7.55 23.49 -20.39
C GLN A 117 6.64 24.36 -19.52
N ASN A 118 6.15 25.45 -20.10
CA ASN A 118 5.22 26.39 -19.47
C ASN A 118 3.85 25.72 -19.29
N HIS A 119 3.61 25.14 -18.11
CA HIS A 119 2.26 25.01 -17.58
C HIS A 119 1.88 26.32 -16.86
N PRO A 120 0.67 26.86 -17.05
CA PRO A 120 0.22 28.01 -16.29
C PRO A 120 0.23 27.65 -14.81
N SER A 121 0.88 28.49 -14.01
CA SER A 121 0.93 28.35 -12.55
C SER A 121 -0.49 28.21 -11.99
N PRO A 122 -0.79 27.18 -11.18
CA PRO A 122 -2.05 27.14 -10.45
C PRO A 122 -2.09 28.35 -9.54
N GLN A 123 -3.03 29.26 -9.79
CA GLN A 123 -3.30 30.36 -8.86
C GLN A 123 -3.66 29.73 -7.51
N PRO A 124 -3.07 30.19 -6.39
CA PRO A 124 -3.46 29.71 -5.09
C PRO A 124 -4.96 30.01 -4.92
N PRO A 125 -5.82 29.01 -4.64
CA PRO A 125 -7.21 29.29 -4.34
C PRO A 125 -7.23 30.25 -3.15
N SER A 126 -7.85 31.41 -3.35
CA SER A 126 -8.17 32.33 -2.27
C SER A 126 -8.75 31.52 -1.11
N ARG A 127 -8.26 31.73 0.13
CA ARG A 127 -8.84 31.10 1.33
C ARG A 127 -10.33 31.45 1.41
N SER A 128 -11.18 30.63 0.79
CA SER A 128 -12.60 30.70 0.95
C SER A 128 -12.93 30.15 2.33
N ASP A 129 -13.87 30.79 3.02
CA ASP A 129 -14.44 30.25 4.26
C ASP A 129 -15.18 28.92 4.03
N HIS A 130 -15.39 28.55 2.76
CA HIS A 130 -16.00 27.32 2.32
C HIS A 130 -14.94 26.27 2.00
N TRP A 131 -15.08 25.08 2.59
CA TRP A 131 -14.20 23.93 2.38
C TRP A 131 -14.71 23.03 1.26
N ARG A 132 -13.81 22.49 0.45
CA ARG A 132 -14.12 21.50 -0.58
C ARG A 132 -13.55 20.14 -0.21
N PHE A 133 -14.43 19.17 -0.02
CA PHE A 133 -14.08 17.80 0.35
C PHE A 133 -14.40 16.85 -0.80
N SER A 134 -13.38 16.41 -1.52
CA SER A 134 -13.52 15.42 -2.58
C SER A 134 -13.37 14.00 -2.04
N VAL A 135 -14.25 13.09 -2.46
CA VAL A 135 -14.21 11.69 -2.00
C VAL A 135 -14.27 10.71 -3.17
N SER A 136 -13.30 9.81 -3.26
CA SER A 136 -13.32 8.67 -4.16
C SER A 136 -14.15 7.55 -3.55
N LEU A 137 -15.29 7.24 -4.15
CA LEU A 137 -16.19 6.20 -3.69
C LEU A 137 -15.71 4.83 -4.17
N GLN A 138 -15.63 3.87 -3.23
CA GLN A 138 -15.29 2.48 -3.53
C GLN A 138 -16.53 1.76 -4.06
N GLU A 139 -17.67 1.98 -3.40
CA GLU A 139 -18.97 1.44 -3.79
C GLU A 139 -20.06 2.50 -3.76
N ARG A 140 -21.09 2.33 -4.61
CA ARG A 140 -22.23 3.27 -4.66
C ARG A 140 -23.01 3.33 -3.34
N SER A 141 -23.02 2.23 -2.58
CA SER A 141 -23.68 2.11 -1.28
C SER A 141 -23.11 3.09 -0.23
N GLN A 142 -21.85 3.52 -0.37
CA GLN A 142 -21.20 4.42 0.58
C GLN A 142 -21.67 5.88 0.45
N LEU A 143 -22.32 6.26 -0.67
CA LEU A 143 -22.66 7.66 -0.98
C LEU A 143 -23.43 8.33 0.17
N GLU A 144 -24.45 7.66 0.71
CA GLU A 144 -25.25 8.18 1.81
C GLU A 144 -24.41 8.38 3.08
N GLY A 145 -23.54 7.42 3.40
CA GLY A 145 -22.61 7.53 4.52
C GLY A 145 -21.69 8.74 4.43
N TRP A 146 -21.20 9.08 3.23
CA TRP A 146 -20.35 10.26 3.02
C TRP A 146 -21.12 11.57 3.21
N TYR A 147 -22.39 11.64 2.81
CA TYR A 147 -23.23 12.81 3.10
C TYR A 147 -23.54 12.96 4.59
N PHE A 148 -23.78 11.86 5.31
CA PHE A 148 -23.93 11.91 6.77
C PHE A 148 -22.65 12.35 7.47
N LEU A 149 -21.50 11.81 7.05
CA LEU A 149 -20.19 12.26 7.53
C LEU A 149 -20.01 13.75 7.30
N ASN A 150 -20.23 14.23 6.07
CA ASN A 150 -20.09 15.66 5.74
C ASN A 150 -20.98 16.55 6.61
N THR A 151 -22.23 16.16 6.82
CA THR A 151 -23.17 16.90 7.67
C THR A 151 -22.71 16.93 9.13
N TYR A 152 -22.21 15.80 9.63
CA TYR A 152 -21.68 15.69 10.98
C TYR A 152 -20.43 16.55 11.18
N LEU A 153 -19.47 16.50 10.24
CA LEU A 153 -18.24 17.30 10.27
C LEU A 153 -18.55 18.79 10.28
N GLN A 154 -19.46 19.25 9.40
CA GLN A 154 -19.89 20.65 9.36
C GLN A 154 -20.49 21.12 10.69
N LYS A 155 -21.37 20.31 11.30
CA LYS A 155 -21.99 20.65 12.60
C LYS A 155 -20.96 20.72 13.72
N LYS A 156 -20.01 19.79 13.76
CA LYS A 156 -19.01 19.69 14.82
C LYS A 156 -17.92 20.75 14.70
N TRP A 157 -17.49 21.05 13.47
CA TRP A 157 -16.42 21.99 13.21
C TRP A 157 -16.89 23.43 13.04
N GLY A 158 -18.16 23.65 12.70
CA GLY A 158 -18.73 24.98 12.47
C GLY A 158 -18.34 25.61 11.13
N HIS A 159 -17.73 24.84 10.21
CA HIS A 159 -17.32 25.31 8.90
C HIS A 159 -18.20 24.68 7.80
N PRO A 160 -18.64 25.46 6.80
CA PRO A 160 -19.30 24.93 5.61
C PRO A 160 -18.35 24.03 4.79
N ILE A 161 -18.78 22.83 4.45
CA ILE A 161 -18.03 21.86 3.64
C ILE A 161 -18.91 21.39 2.47
N ARG A 162 -18.47 21.64 1.24
CA ARG A 162 -19.04 21.04 0.03
C ARG A 162 -18.38 19.70 -0.24
N LEU A 163 -19.19 18.66 -0.14
CA LEU A 163 -18.82 17.31 -0.53
C LEU A 163 -18.90 17.14 -2.05
N GLU A 164 -17.85 16.58 -2.65
CA GLU A 164 -17.71 16.29 -4.07
C GLU A 164 -17.41 14.78 -4.23
N PRO A 165 -18.44 13.92 -4.29
CA PRO A 165 -18.24 12.49 -4.47
C PRO A 165 -17.93 12.14 -5.93
N HIS A 166 -16.92 11.30 -6.14
CA HIS A 166 -16.50 10.80 -7.45
C HIS A 166 -16.57 9.27 -7.49
N PHE A 167 -16.98 8.74 -8.64
CA PHE A 167 -17.04 7.29 -8.87
C PHE A 167 -15.87 6.89 -9.77
N GLY A 168 -14.74 6.49 -9.16
CA GLY A 168 -13.49 6.23 -9.87
C GLY A 168 -13.54 5.16 -10.97
N ALA A 169 -14.62 4.35 -11.05
CA ALA A 169 -14.81 3.35 -12.11
C ALA A 169 -15.74 3.80 -13.27
N LEU A 170 -16.42 4.94 -13.15
CA LEU A 170 -17.45 5.38 -14.11
C LEU A 170 -17.15 6.71 -14.78
N GLU A 171 -16.34 7.56 -14.15
CA GLU A 171 -15.94 8.84 -14.72
C GLU A 171 -14.61 8.65 -15.46
N GLN A 172 -14.65 8.70 -16.80
CA GLN A 172 -13.49 8.49 -17.68
C GLN A 172 -12.38 9.56 -17.53
N ASN A 173 -12.63 10.64 -16.79
CA ASN A 173 -11.67 11.70 -16.48
C ASN A 173 -11.37 11.69 -14.98
N ASN A 174 -10.61 10.70 -14.55
CA ASN A 174 -10.22 10.48 -13.15
C ASN A 174 -8.90 11.20 -12.82
N THR A 175 -8.67 12.39 -13.37
CA THR A 175 -7.59 13.27 -12.91
C THR A 175 -7.79 13.52 -11.42
N ALA A 176 -6.69 13.45 -10.65
CA ALA A 176 -6.62 13.85 -9.25
C ALA A 176 -7.59 15.02 -8.98
N PRO A 177 -8.37 14.96 -7.88
CA PRO A 177 -9.41 15.94 -7.67
C PRO A 177 -8.83 17.33 -7.76
N SER A 178 -9.56 18.16 -8.52
CA SER A 178 -9.20 19.50 -8.99
C SER A 178 -8.20 20.20 -8.09
N ASP A 179 -7.23 20.93 -8.66
CA ASP A 179 -6.26 21.82 -7.97
C ASP A 179 -6.86 22.73 -6.87
N SER A 180 -8.19 22.81 -6.83
CA SER A 180 -9.03 23.55 -5.89
C SER A 180 -9.63 22.75 -4.72
N ALA A 181 -9.36 21.45 -4.56
CA ALA A 181 -9.86 20.68 -3.41
C ALA A 181 -9.06 21.00 -2.14
N ASP A 182 -9.73 21.13 -1.00
CA ASP A 182 -9.08 21.37 0.29
C ASP A 182 -8.70 20.05 0.97
N ILE A 183 -9.64 19.11 1.02
CA ILE A 183 -9.52 17.78 1.61
C ILE A 183 -9.88 16.75 0.55
N VAL A 184 -9.14 15.65 0.49
CA VAL A 184 -9.37 14.58 -0.48
C VAL A 184 -9.34 13.21 0.20
N PHE A 185 -10.37 12.39 0.06
CA PHE A 185 -10.29 10.96 0.35
C PHE A 185 -10.01 10.19 -0.95
N ALA A 186 -8.80 9.68 -1.11
CA ALA A 186 -8.30 9.14 -2.39
C ALA A 186 -7.92 7.65 -2.30
N SER A 187 -7.96 6.96 -3.44
CA SER A 187 -7.40 5.62 -3.62
C SER A 187 -5.87 5.63 -3.50
N PRO A 188 -5.20 4.50 -3.22
CA PRO A 188 -3.75 4.47 -3.03
C PRO A 188 -2.96 5.00 -4.23
N PHE A 189 -3.46 4.79 -5.47
CA PHE A 189 -2.86 5.36 -6.68
C PHE A 189 -2.94 6.89 -6.69
N ALA A 190 -4.15 7.44 -6.49
CA ALA A 190 -4.35 8.89 -6.47
C ALA A 190 -3.65 9.57 -5.28
N VAL A 191 -3.48 8.89 -4.14
CA VAL A 191 -2.66 9.38 -3.02
C VAL A 191 -1.23 9.66 -3.46
N CYS A 192 -0.64 8.82 -4.31
CA CYS A 192 0.71 9.05 -4.82
C CYS A 192 0.80 10.31 -5.70
N GLU A 193 -0.18 10.53 -6.57
CA GLU A 193 -0.28 11.74 -7.40
C GLU A 193 -0.46 13.00 -6.54
N LEU A 194 -1.34 12.93 -5.54
CA LEU A 194 -1.59 14.03 -4.60
C LEU A 194 -0.33 14.40 -3.81
N ILE A 195 0.48 13.43 -3.39
CA ILE A 195 1.77 13.68 -2.72
C ILE A 195 2.70 14.46 -3.66
N GLN A 196 2.77 14.12 -4.95
CA GLN A 196 3.57 14.86 -5.93
C GLN A 196 3.05 16.30 -6.12
N MET A 197 1.75 16.53 -5.97
CA MET A 197 1.11 17.84 -5.96
C MET A 197 1.26 18.61 -4.63
N GLY A 198 1.95 18.04 -3.64
CA GLY A 198 2.22 18.68 -2.35
C GLY A 198 1.12 18.51 -1.30
N PHE A 199 0.14 17.64 -1.51
CA PHE A 199 -0.80 17.23 -0.47
C PHE A 199 -0.10 16.38 0.59
N SER A 200 -0.62 16.43 1.81
CA SER A 200 -0.14 15.64 2.94
C SER A 200 -1.18 14.57 3.31
N PRO A 201 -0.86 13.27 3.25
CA PRO A 201 -1.72 12.22 3.80
C PRO A 201 -1.79 12.36 5.32
N LEU A 202 -2.97 12.64 5.86
CA LEU A 202 -3.19 12.85 7.29
C LEU A 202 -3.69 11.61 8.00
N LEU A 203 -4.66 10.92 7.41
CA LEU A 203 -5.36 9.80 8.02
C LEU A 203 -5.60 8.70 7.00
N VAL A 204 -5.55 7.46 7.45
CA VAL A 204 -6.02 6.28 6.73
C VAL A 204 -7.16 5.62 7.52
N PRO A 205 -8.15 5.01 6.85
CA PRO A 205 -9.21 4.31 7.53
C PRO A 205 -8.67 3.02 8.15
N CYS A 206 -9.20 2.64 9.30
CA CYS A 206 -8.98 1.33 9.92
C CYS A 206 -9.78 0.23 9.19
N ALA A 207 -9.52 0.08 7.89
CA ALA A 207 -10.13 -0.86 6.96
C ALA A 207 -9.09 -1.88 6.44
N ALA A 208 -9.50 -2.77 5.52
CA ALA A 208 -8.55 -3.64 4.83
C ALA A 208 -7.71 -2.82 3.82
N PRO A 209 -6.40 -3.11 3.66
CA PRO A 209 -5.61 -2.54 2.59
C PRO A 209 -6.09 -3.05 1.22
N GLU A 210 -5.80 -2.28 0.18
CA GLU A 210 -5.87 -2.79 -1.18
C GLU A 210 -4.73 -3.79 -1.40
N GLU A 211 -5.10 -4.97 -1.89
CA GLU A 211 -4.16 -6.01 -2.28
C GLU A 211 -4.56 -6.51 -3.66
N ALA A 212 -3.61 -7.09 -4.39
CA ALA A 212 -3.84 -7.71 -5.68
C ALA A 212 -3.80 -9.23 -5.57
N VAL A 213 -4.56 -9.87 -6.45
CA VAL A 213 -4.44 -11.29 -6.75
C VAL A 213 -4.19 -11.46 -8.24
N VAL A 214 -3.27 -12.35 -8.57
CA VAL A 214 -2.97 -12.76 -9.94
C VAL A 214 -3.54 -14.15 -10.15
N ILE A 215 -4.42 -14.27 -11.14
CA ILE A 215 -5.18 -15.50 -11.39
C ILE A 215 -5.02 -15.99 -12.83
N CYS A 216 -5.12 -17.30 -13.01
CA CYS A 216 -5.30 -17.95 -14.31
C CYS A 216 -6.53 -18.87 -14.28
N ARG A 217 -6.85 -19.49 -15.42
CA ARG A 217 -7.87 -20.54 -15.47
C ARG A 217 -7.34 -21.79 -14.75
N LYS A 218 -8.22 -22.52 -14.06
CA LYS A 218 -7.86 -23.75 -13.35
C LYS A 218 -7.29 -24.85 -14.24
N ASN A 219 -7.73 -24.90 -15.51
CA ASN A 219 -7.27 -25.89 -16.48
C ASN A 219 -6.03 -25.43 -17.27
N ASP A 220 -5.44 -24.27 -16.94
CA ASP A 220 -4.17 -23.86 -17.52
C ASP A 220 -3.02 -24.63 -16.84
N GLU A 221 -2.19 -25.31 -17.63
CA GLU A 221 -1.05 -26.10 -17.12
C GLU A 221 0.11 -25.20 -16.66
N ARG A 222 0.14 -23.94 -17.12
CA ARG A 222 1.16 -22.96 -16.72
C ARG A 222 0.83 -22.43 -15.32
N MET A 223 1.72 -22.73 -14.40
CA MET A 223 1.61 -22.47 -12.97
C MET A 223 2.46 -21.31 -12.45
N THR A 224 3.45 -20.88 -13.23
CA THR A 224 4.40 -19.82 -12.86
C THR A 224 4.56 -18.84 -14.01
N PHE A 225 4.89 -17.58 -13.70
CA PHE A 225 5.07 -16.54 -14.72
C PHE A 225 6.13 -16.91 -15.78
N ASN A 226 7.19 -17.62 -15.40
CA ASN A 226 8.27 -18.04 -16.29
C ASN A 226 7.86 -19.09 -17.34
N GLN A 227 6.68 -19.72 -17.20
CA GLN A 227 6.14 -20.64 -18.20
C GLN A 227 5.39 -19.90 -19.32
N PHE A 228 5.22 -18.59 -19.20
CA PHE A 228 4.64 -17.74 -20.24
C PHE A 228 5.78 -16.99 -20.94
N SER A 229 5.83 -17.08 -22.28
CA SER A 229 6.80 -16.27 -23.05
C SER A 229 6.40 -14.80 -23.10
N ARG A 230 5.10 -14.52 -23.29
CA ARG A 230 4.54 -13.16 -23.39
C ARG A 230 3.04 -13.16 -23.03
N PRO A 231 2.67 -13.35 -21.76
CA PRO A 231 1.29 -13.53 -21.35
C PRO A 231 0.46 -12.28 -21.67
N LYS A 232 -0.76 -12.50 -22.13
CA LYS A 232 -1.79 -11.46 -22.21
C LYS A 232 -2.46 -11.31 -20.83
N VAL A 233 -2.13 -10.25 -20.13
CA VAL A 233 -2.61 -9.94 -18.79
C VAL A 233 -3.82 -9.01 -18.88
N ILE A 234 -4.96 -9.45 -18.36
CA ILE A 234 -6.21 -8.68 -18.34
C ILE A 234 -6.36 -8.00 -16.97
N THR A 235 -6.64 -6.71 -16.94
CA THR A 235 -6.90 -5.99 -15.70
C THR A 235 -7.88 -4.84 -15.93
N ASP A 236 -8.37 -4.22 -14.87
CA ASP A 236 -9.34 -3.12 -14.96
C ASP A 236 -8.72 -1.91 -15.70
N ARG A 237 -7.84 -1.18 -15.02
CA ARG A 237 -7.30 0.11 -15.48
C ARG A 237 -5.85 0.31 -15.06
N MET A 238 -5.14 1.20 -15.76
CA MET A 238 -3.71 1.45 -15.55
C MET A 238 -3.42 2.26 -14.27
N ASP A 239 -4.40 3.04 -13.83
CA ASP A 239 -4.43 3.84 -12.59
C ASP A 239 -5.00 3.06 -11.40
N SER A 240 -5.01 1.72 -11.48
CA SER A 240 -5.36 0.86 -10.36
C SER A 240 -4.12 0.48 -9.57
N TYR A 241 -4.18 0.60 -8.25
CA TYR A 241 -3.08 0.15 -7.41
C TYR A 241 -2.91 -1.37 -7.43
N ALA A 242 -4.01 -2.12 -7.63
CA ALA A 242 -3.96 -3.56 -7.83
C ALA A 242 -3.14 -3.94 -9.08
N TYR A 243 -3.20 -3.13 -10.15
CA TYR A 243 -2.37 -3.32 -11.34
C TYR A 243 -0.86 -3.17 -11.02
N LEU A 244 -0.49 -2.15 -10.25
CA LEU A 244 0.90 -1.95 -9.84
C LEU A 244 1.40 -3.10 -8.95
N LEU A 245 0.58 -3.54 -7.99
CA LEU A 245 0.90 -4.69 -7.14
C LEU A 245 1.02 -5.99 -7.95
N GLY A 246 0.17 -6.20 -8.95
CA GLY A 246 0.30 -7.35 -9.85
C GLY A 246 1.60 -7.35 -10.64
N ARG A 247 2.07 -6.18 -11.10
CA ARG A 247 3.40 -6.03 -11.71
C ARG A 247 4.53 -6.32 -10.74
N LEU A 248 4.41 -5.87 -9.50
CA LEU A 248 5.33 -6.20 -8.42
C LEU A 248 5.45 -7.71 -8.18
N LEU A 249 4.31 -8.40 -8.13
CA LEU A 249 4.28 -9.86 -8.02
C LEU A 249 4.84 -10.57 -9.26
N MET A 250 4.80 -9.98 -10.44
CA MET A 250 5.50 -10.55 -11.60
C MET A 250 7.02 -10.38 -11.48
N ASP A 251 7.50 -9.16 -11.25
CA ASP A 251 8.93 -8.87 -11.18
C ASP A 251 9.64 -9.65 -10.09
N GLU A 252 9.02 -9.74 -8.90
CA GLU A 252 9.62 -10.44 -7.76
C GLU A 252 9.59 -11.97 -7.95
N SER A 253 8.95 -12.50 -9.00
CA SER A 253 9.04 -13.91 -9.38
C SER A 253 10.19 -14.18 -10.35
N GLY A 254 10.94 -13.14 -10.73
CA GLY A 254 11.97 -13.17 -11.76
C GLY A 254 11.45 -12.99 -13.19
N TYR A 255 10.13 -12.79 -13.38
CA TYR A 255 9.56 -12.47 -14.69
C TYR A 255 9.40 -10.96 -14.82
N SER A 256 10.07 -10.32 -15.79
CA SER A 256 9.88 -8.89 -16.01
C SER A 256 8.45 -8.57 -16.46
N SER A 257 7.73 -7.81 -15.65
CA SER A 257 6.36 -7.38 -15.93
C SER A 257 6.24 -6.56 -17.22
N ASP A 258 7.32 -5.93 -17.69
CA ASP A 258 7.36 -5.19 -18.96
C ASP A 258 7.27 -6.09 -20.19
N ASN A 259 7.60 -7.38 -20.03
CA ASN A 259 7.48 -8.36 -21.11
C ASN A 259 6.04 -8.84 -21.32
N ALA A 260 5.10 -8.54 -20.41
CA ALA A 260 3.69 -8.91 -20.58
C ALA A 260 2.95 -8.01 -21.58
N ASN A 261 1.82 -8.49 -22.09
CA ASN A 261 0.90 -7.69 -22.91
C ASN A 261 -0.35 -7.33 -22.08
N TYR A 262 -0.52 -6.06 -21.72
CA TYR A 262 -1.62 -5.62 -20.87
C TYR A 262 -2.86 -5.25 -21.66
N LEU A 263 -4.00 -5.77 -21.23
CA LEU A 263 -5.32 -5.41 -21.72
C LEU A 263 -6.15 -4.80 -20.59
N PHE A 264 -6.36 -3.49 -20.65
CA PHE A 264 -7.22 -2.74 -19.73
C PHE A 264 -8.66 -2.78 -20.23
N VAL A 265 -9.57 -3.34 -19.43
CA VAL A 265 -10.96 -3.59 -19.84
C VAL A 265 -11.98 -2.71 -19.14
N GLY A 266 -11.54 -1.90 -18.18
CA GLY A 266 -12.32 -0.90 -17.42
C GLY A 266 -13.22 -1.47 -16.33
N ASN A 267 -13.15 -2.78 -16.06
CA ASN A 267 -13.97 -3.43 -15.05
C ASN A 267 -13.40 -4.79 -14.64
N ASP A 268 -13.24 -5.04 -13.33
CA ASP A 268 -12.71 -6.31 -12.79
C ASP A 268 -13.54 -7.54 -13.18
N ILE A 269 -14.87 -7.44 -13.15
CA ILE A 269 -15.75 -8.57 -13.51
C ILE A 269 -15.61 -8.90 -14.99
N LYS A 270 -15.43 -7.88 -15.84
CA LYS A 270 -15.12 -8.08 -17.27
C LYS A 270 -13.76 -8.75 -17.46
N SER A 271 -12.77 -8.44 -16.63
CA SER A 271 -11.46 -9.13 -16.65
C SER A 271 -11.62 -10.63 -16.40
N VAL A 272 -12.41 -11.01 -15.39
CA VAL A 272 -12.73 -12.41 -15.08
C VAL A 272 -13.47 -13.10 -16.24
N GLN A 273 -14.51 -12.45 -16.78
CA GLN A 273 -15.28 -13.01 -17.91
C GLN A 273 -14.40 -13.25 -19.14
N MET A 274 -13.49 -12.32 -19.44
CA MET A 274 -12.57 -12.44 -20.57
C MET A 274 -11.54 -13.54 -20.35
N LEU A 275 -11.02 -13.68 -19.13
CA LEU A 275 -10.10 -14.76 -18.77
C LEU A 275 -10.74 -16.14 -18.96
N LEU A 276 -11.97 -16.33 -18.47
CA LEU A 276 -12.72 -17.59 -18.62
C LEU A 276 -13.06 -17.93 -20.07
N ARG A 277 -13.21 -16.93 -20.94
CA ARG A 277 -13.44 -17.09 -22.39
C ARG A 277 -12.15 -17.26 -23.21
N ASN A 278 -11.01 -17.55 -22.58
CA ASN A 278 -9.70 -17.68 -23.22
C ASN A 278 -9.25 -16.43 -24.00
N MET A 279 -9.72 -15.23 -23.63
CA MET A 279 -9.33 -13.98 -24.30
C MET A 279 -8.05 -13.34 -23.74
N GLY A 280 -7.41 -13.99 -22.75
CA GLY A 280 -6.12 -13.63 -22.17
C GLY A 280 -5.59 -14.79 -21.34
N ASP A 281 -4.35 -14.69 -20.88
CA ASP A 281 -3.66 -15.77 -20.17
C ASP A 281 -3.87 -15.69 -18.66
N ILE A 282 -3.78 -14.47 -18.13
CA ILE A 282 -3.73 -14.14 -16.70
C ILE A 282 -4.65 -12.94 -16.46
N ALA A 283 -5.22 -12.80 -15.26
CA ALA A 283 -5.83 -11.55 -14.82
C ALA A 283 -5.24 -11.04 -13.50
N ILE A 284 -5.17 -9.72 -13.36
CA ILE A 284 -4.85 -9.02 -12.10
C ILE A 284 -6.12 -8.36 -11.61
N LEU A 285 -6.51 -8.66 -10.37
CA LEU A 285 -7.72 -8.14 -9.72
C LEU A 285 -7.38 -7.62 -8.32
N PRO A 286 -8.17 -6.68 -7.77
CA PRO A 286 -8.21 -6.48 -6.33
C PRO A 286 -8.59 -7.79 -5.63
N ARG A 287 -7.87 -8.11 -4.56
CA ARG A 287 -8.05 -9.34 -3.77
C ARG A 287 -9.49 -9.45 -3.26
N GLN A 288 -10.06 -8.36 -2.77
CA GLN A 288 -11.44 -8.30 -2.30
C GLN A 288 -12.43 -8.66 -3.41
N THR A 289 -12.20 -8.17 -4.64
CA THR A 289 -13.05 -8.49 -5.79
C THR A 289 -13.03 -9.98 -6.12
N PHE A 290 -11.85 -10.61 -6.14
CA PHE A 290 -11.75 -12.05 -6.41
C PHE A 290 -12.44 -12.90 -5.34
N TYR A 291 -12.18 -12.62 -4.06
CA TYR A 291 -12.79 -13.37 -2.96
C TYR A 291 -14.29 -13.07 -2.79
N GLY A 292 -14.79 -11.98 -3.37
CA GLY A 292 -16.22 -11.68 -3.49
C GLY A 292 -16.93 -12.36 -4.67
N LEU A 293 -16.21 -13.03 -5.58
CA LEU A 293 -16.82 -13.80 -6.67
C LEU A 293 -17.63 -14.99 -6.14
N SER A 294 -18.59 -15.48 -6.94
CA SER A 294 -19.32 -16.70 -6.60
C SER A 294 -18.37 -17.92 -6.56
N SER A 295 -18.68 -18.90 -5.70
CA SER A 295 -17.91 -20.14 -5.58
C SER A 295 -17.74 -20.85 -6.93
N ILE A 296 -18.80 -20.91 -7.74
CA ILE A 296 -18.78 -21.49 -9.10
C ILE A 296 -17.75 -20.79 -10.00
N THR A 297 -17.59 -19.47 -9.87
CA THR A 297 -16.61 -18.71 -10.66
C THR A 297 -15.19 -18.96 -10.13
N GLN A 298 -15.02 -18.92 -8.80
CA GLN A 298 -13.72 -19.19 -8.16
C GLN A 298 -13.22 -20.61 -8.46
N ASP A 299 -14.11 -21.60 -8.52
CA ASP A 299 -13.79 -23.00 -8.82
C ASP A 299 -13.25 -23.22 -10.23
N GLN A 300 -13.43 -22.27 -11.15
CA GLN A 300 -12.89 -22.30 -12.52
C GLN A 300 -11.55 -21.57 -12.64
N LEU A 301 -11.12 -20.92 -11.58
CA LEU A 301 -9.93 -20.08 -11.52
C LEU A 301 -8.89 -20.70 -10.58
N LYS A 302 -7.65 -20.26 -10.72
CA LYS A 302 -6.56 -20.61 -9.81
C LYS A 302 -5.74 -19.37 -9.51
N VAL A 303 -5.41 -19.18 -8.24
CA VAL A 303 -4.49 -18.14 -7.80
C VAL A 303 -3.07 -18.57 -8.15
N MET A 304 -2.39 -17.72 -8.92
CA MET A 304 -0.96 -17.84 -9.21
C MET A 304 -0.12 -17.17 -8.13
N ASP A 305 -0.55 -15.99 -7.68
CA ASP A 305 0.13 -15.20 -6.65
C ASP A 305 -0.84 -14.19 -6.01
N GLU A 306 -0.52 -13.71 -4.81
CA GLU A 306 -1.28 -12.64 -4.14
C GLU A 306 -0.39 -11.76 -3.28
N SER A 307 -0.75 -10.48 -3.19
CA SER A 307 -0.04 -9.53 -2.34
C SER A 307 -0.58 -9.56 -0.90
N GLN A 308 0.33 -9.38 0.04
CA GLN A 308 0.02 -9.18 1.47
C GLN A 308 0.98 -8.12 2.01
N THR A 309 0.78 -6.89 1.54
CA THR A 309 1.70 -5.77 1.70
C THR A 309 1.37 -4.86 2.87
N ASP A 310 0.08 -4.71 3.19
CA ASP A 310 -0.42 -3.94 4.32
C ASP A 310 0.06 -2.47 4.38
N PHE A 311 0.20 -1.83 3.21
CA PHE A 311 0.52 -0.40 3.10
C PHE A 311 -0.39 0.39 2.12
N ALA A 312 -1.10 -0.29 1.23
CA ALA A 312 -1.89 0.36 0.19
C ALA A 312 -3.30 0.72 0.69
N TYR A 313 -3.41 1.78 1.48
CA TYR A 313 -4.67 2.27 2.02
C TYR A 313 -5.20 3.46 1.23
N HIS A 314 -6.52 3.59 1.17
CA HIS A 314 -7.10 4.89 0.88
C HIS A 314 -6.67 5.89 1.96
N ALA A 315 -6.51 7.17 1.60
CA ALA A 315 -6.07 8.17 2.57
C ALA A 315 -6.86 9.48 2.44
N LEU A 316 -7.10 10.09 3.60
CA LEU A 316 -7.52 11.47 3.72
C LEU A 316 -6.28 12.36 3.59
N CYS A 317 -6.19 13.09 2.49
CA CYS A 317 -5.11 13.99 2.14
C CYS A 317 -5.56 15.45 2.29
N LEU A 318 -4.65 16.29 2.77
CA LEU A 318 -4.86 17.72 2.94
C LEU A 318 -4.01 18.51 1.95
N SER A 319 -4.62 19.47 1.28
CA SER A 319 -3.96 20.40 0.38
C SER A 319 -2.90 21.26 1.07
N SER A 320 -1.89 21.65 0.29
CA SER A 320 -0.74 22.41 0.80
C SER A 320 -1.11 23.78 1.39
N HIS A 321 -2.15 24.45 0.86
CA HIS A 321 -2.62 25.76 1.35
C HIS A 321 -3.41 25.69 2.66
N ARG A 322 -3.90 24.50 3.04
CA ARG A 322 -4.61 24.23 4.31
C ARG A 322 -3.73 23.60 5.37
N ARG A 323 -2.43 23.42 5.14
CA ARG A 323 -1.51 22.71 6.06
C ARG A 323 -1.58 23.16 7.53
N ALA A 324 -1.87 24.44 7.78
CA ALA A 324 -2.04 24.97 9.14
C ALA A 324 -3.23 24.36 9.90
N ASP A 325 -4.23 23.84 9.20
CA ASP A 325 -5.45 23.25 9.74
C ASP A 325 -5.32 21.73 9.99
N ALA A 326 -4.15 21.13 9.72
CA ALA A 326 -3.93 19.68 9.76
C ALA A 326 -4.33 19.06 11.11
N THR A 327 -3.88 19.63 12.22
CA THR A 327 -4.21 19.13 13.56
C THR A 327 -5.71 19.17 13.83
N ALA A 328 -6.39 20.26 13.47
CA ALA A 328 -7.83 20.39 13.65
C ALA A 328 -8.61 19.36 12.84
N ILE A 329 -8.16 19.04 11.62
CA ILE A 329 -8.77 18.02 10.77
C ILE A 329 -8.52 16.62 11.34
N ILE A 330 -7.30 16.33 11.79
CA ILE A 330 -6.96 15.06 12.44
C ILE A 330 -7.88 14.84 13.64
N ASP A 331 -7.96 15.81 14.55
CA ASP A 331 -8.78 15.72 15.76
C ASP A 331 -10.26 15.53 15.41
N LEU A 332 -10.76 16.25 14.41
CA LEU A 332 -12.14 16.18 13.95
C LEU A 332 -12.50 14.77 13.48
N PHE A 333 -11.68 14.16 12.62
CA PHE A 333 -11.95 12.81 12.11
C PHE A 333 -11.69 11.73 13.17
N MET A 334 -10.65 11.87 14.00
CA MET A 334 -10.35 10.91 15.07
C MET A 334 -11.51 10.83 16.08
N SER A 335 -12.11 11.96 16.42
CA SER A 335 -13.22 12.07 17.38
C SER A 335 -14.51 11.33 16.98
N LEU A 336 -14.66 10.92 15.72
CA LEU A 336 -15.79 10.08 15.27
C LEU A 336 -15.81 8.73 16.00
N GLN A 337 -14.63 8.23 16.39
CA GLN A 337 -14.48 6.94 17.05
C GLN A 337 -14.99 6.95 18.50
N ASP A 338 -15.05 8.13 19.12
CA ASP A 338 -15.41 8.31 20.52
C ASP A 338 -16.91 8.55 20.75
N GLU A 339 -17.67 8.81 19.67
CA GLU A 339 -19.09 9.14 19.74
C GLU A 339 -19.96 8.09 19.06
N ILE A 340 -21.07 7.70 19.69
CA ILE A 340 -22.04 6.72 19.15
C ILE A 340 -22.48 7.08 17.73
N LYS A 341 -22.86 8.34 17.49
CA LYS A 341 -23.26 8.82 16.16
C LYS A 341 -22.11 8.77 15.16
N GLY A 342 -20.89 9.06 15.60
CA GLY A 342 -19.71 8.95 14.74
C GLY A 342 -19.44 7.50 14.35
N GLN A 343 -19.54 6.57 15.29
CA GLN A 343 -19.41 5.13 15.06
C GLN A 343 -20.47 4.59 14.09
N GLU A 344 -21.72 5.05 14.17
CA GLU A 344 -22.78 4.71 13.21
C GLU A 344 -22.43 5.16 11.78
N ILE A 345 -21.93 6.40 11.63
CA ILE A 345 -21.49 6.95 10.34
C ILE A 345 -20.31 6.12 9.78
N LEU A 346 -19.31 5.84 10.62
CA LEU A 346 -18.15 5.04 10.23
C LEU A 346 -18.57 3.64 9.77
N SER A 347 -19.50 3.00 10.50
CA SER A 347 -20.05 1.70 10.11
C SER A 347 -20.76 1.74 8.76
N GLY A 348 -21.52 2.81 8.47
CA GLY A 348 -22.17 3.01 7.16
C GLY A 348 -21.19 3.17 6.00
N LEU A 349 -19.96 3.62 6.28
CA LEU A 349 -18.86 3.71 5.32
C LEU A 349 -18.05 2.41 5.20
N GLY A 350 -18.30 1.41 6.06
CA GLY A 350 -17.47 0.21 6.16
C GLY A 350 -16.11 0.46 6.82
N ILE A 351 -15.97 1.56 7.57
CA ILE A 351 -14.74 1.98 8.24
C ILE A 351 -14.90 1.75 9.75
N ARG A 352 -13.87 1.21 10.42
CA ARG A 352 -13.92 1.03 11.90
C ARG A 352 -13.47 2.26 12.67
N GLY A 353 -12.74 3.14 12.01
CA GLY A 353 -12.08 4.29 12.63
C GLY A 353 -11.03 4.89 11.70
N TRP A 354 -10.29 5.85 12.23
CA TRP A 354 -9.19 6.52 11.53
C TRP A 354 -7.90 6.34 12.33
N ARG A 355 -6.78 6.36 11.63
CA ARG A 355 -5.45 6.42 12.24
C ARG A 355 -4.52 7.24 11.37
N GLU A 356 -3.48 7.80 11.98
CA GLU A 356 -2.38 8.36 11.21
C GLU A 356 -1.65 7.24 10.45
N PRO A 357 -1.25 7.48 9.19
CA PRO A 357 -0.42 6.53 8.46
C PRO A 357 0.99 6.47 9.05
N ALA A 358 1.59 5.29 9.10
CA ALA A 358 3.01 5.18 9.41
C ALA A 358 3.83 5.75 8.24
N SER A 359 4.99 6.33 8.53
CA SER A 359 5.87 6.87 7.49
C SER A 359 6.29 5.79 6.48
N GLU A 360 6.49 4.57 6.97
CA GLU A 360 6.82 3.39 6.18
C GLU A 360 5.69 3.02 5.21
N GLU A 361 4.42 3.22 5.56
CA GLU A 361 3.28 2.95 4.66
C GLU A 361 3.35 3.87 3.45
N ILE A 362 3.51 5.17 3.69
CA ILE A 362 3.57 6.18 2.63
C ILE A 362 4.83 5.98 1.77
N ASN A 363 5.96 5.65 2.38
CA ASN A 363 7.19 5.37 1.65
C ASN A 363 7.02 4.14 0.75
N MET A 364 6.53 3.01 1.26
CA MET A 364 6.34 1.80 0.45
C MET A 364 5.31 2.01 -0.67
N LEU A 365 4.21 2.70 -0.37
CA LEU A 365 3.20 3.09 -1.34
C LEU A 365 3.84 3.87 -2.51
N THR A 366 4.57 4.93 -2.17
CA THR A 366 5.19 5.80 -3.20
C THR A 366 6.34 5.11 -3.94
N GLU A 367 7.08 4.19 -3.33
CA GLU A 367 8.16 3.45 -4.01
C GLU A 367 7.62 2.48 -5.07
N VAL A 368 6.55 1.72 -4.80
CA VAL A 368 5.90 0.90 -5.84
C VAL A 368 5.39 1.79 -6.97
N TYR A 369 4.73 2.89 -6.62
CA TYR A 369 4.22 3.84 -7.61
C TYR A 369 5.33 4.37 -8.52
N LYS A 370 6.42 4.89 -7.95
CA LYS A 370 7.58 5.40 -8.71
C LYS A 370 8.19 4.32 -9.60
N LYS A 371 8.35 3.09 -9.10
CA LYS A 371 8.93 1.97 -9.88
C LYS A 371 8.16 1.73 -11.18
N TYR A 372 6.83 1.79 -11.14
CA TYR A 372 5.98 1.36 -12.26
C TYR A 372 5.38 2.48 -13.09
N VAL A 373 5.27 3.68 -12.53
CA VAL A 373 4.72 4.88 -13.20
C VAL A 373 5.82 5.90 -13.51
N GLY A 374 6.81 6.06 -12.62
CA GLY A 374 7.89 7.04 -12.76
C GLY A 374 9.06 6.63 -13.65
N SER A 375 9.07 5.39 -14.16
CA SER A 375 10.10 4.89 -15.10
C SER A 375 9.78 5.19 -16.58
N GLY A 376 8.84 6.13 -16.84
CA GLY A 376 8.35 6.50 -18.17
C GLY A 376 8.99 7.76 -18.74
#